data_AF-A0A2P5Y9B1-F1
#
_entry.id   AF-A0A2P5Y9B1-F1
#
_cell.length_a   1.000
_cell.length_b   1.000
_cell.length_c   1.000
_cell.angle_alpha   90.00
_cell.angle_beta   90.00
_cell.angle_gamma   90.00
#
_symmetry.space_group_name_H-M   'P 1'
#
loop_
_entity.id
_entity.type
_entity.pdbx_description
1 polymer ?
#
loop_
_entity_poly.entity_id
_entity_poly.type
_entity_poly.pdbx_seq_one_letter_code
_entity_poly.pdbx_strand_id
1 'polypeptide(L)'
;MVVIFRMRNKTIAFVGDSLGRQQFQSMMCMVSGGEHIIYVEDAAREYGLVKPRGAKRPDGWVYRFTKTNTTILYYWSASLSDLVPINSTDKASDVAMHLDRPPAFLRRYLHRFDVLVLNTGHHWNRGKFEGNRWVMHVNGKPNENKEFEDIRNAKNFTVHSFVRWLDSQLTSHPRLKAFFRTISPRHYRNGDWNTGGTCNNTIPLTNGSEVLQDGSNDKVVESAVRGTKVKLLDITAISELRDEAHMSGHHWNRGKFEGNRWVMHVNGKPNENKEFEDIRNAKNFTVHSFVRWLDSQLTSHPRLKAFFRTISPRHYRNGDWNTGGTCNNTIPLTNGSEVLQDGSNDKVVESAVRGTKVKLLDITAISELRDEAHMSGYSIRPTQSVNDCLHWCLPGVPDSWNEILIAQI
;
A
#
# COMPACT_ATOMS: atom_id res chain seq x y z
N MET A 1 4.95 1.95 14.93
CA MET A 1 5.82 0.99 15.67
C MET A 1 5.19 -0.38 15.99
N VAL A 2 3.87 -0.58 15.91
CA VAL A 2 3.22 -1.81 16.41
C VAL A 2 3.63 -3.11 15.68
N VAL A 3 3.85 -3.06 14.36
CA VAL A 3 4.19 -4.24 13.54
C VAL A 3 5.48 -4.90 14.02
N ILE A 4 6.53 -4.11 14.26
CA ILE A 4 7.85 -4.65 14.59
C ILE A 4 7.90 -5.28 15.99
N PHE A 5 7.08 -4.78 16.93
CA PHE A 5 6.93 -5.39 18.25
C PHE A 5 6.14 -6.71 18.19
N ARG A 6 5.08 -6.79 17.38
CA ARG A 6 4.33 -8.05 17.16
C ARG A 6 5.17 -9.12 16.45
N MET A 7 6.16 -8.67 15.68
CA MET A 7 7.09 -9.50 14.92
C MET A 7 8.43 -9.74 15.61
N ARG A 8 8.56 -9.39 16.90
CA ARG A 8 9.76 -9.67 17.68
C ARG A 8 10.16 -11.14 17.59
N ASN A 9 11.42 -11.39 17.27
CA ASN A 9 12.03 -12.71 17.02
C ASN A 9 11.38 -13.51 15.87
N LYS A 10 10.75 -12.84 14.90
CA LYS A 10 10.06 -13.48 13.78
C LYS A 10 10.57 -12.99 12.43
N THR A 11 10.32 -13.80 11.40
CA THR A 11 10.66 -13.47 10.00
C THR A 11 9.42 -13.32 9.13
N ILE A 12 9.35 -12.19 8.41
CA ILE A 12 8.38 -11.95 7.33
C ILE A 12 9.11 -12.08 5.99
N ALA A 13 8.61 -12.93 5.10
CA ALA A 13 9.11 -13.09 3.74
C ALA A 13 8.06 -12.66 2.71
N PHE A 14 8.41 -11.71 1.85
CA PHE A 14 7.67 -11.37 0.64
C PHE A 14 8.32 -12.09 -0.54
N VAL A 15 7.59 -12.94 -1.25
CA VAL A 15 8.13 -13.72 -2.37
C VAL A 15 7.23 -13.56 -3.59
N GLY A 16 7.77 -12.99 -4.66
CA GLY A 16 6.97 -12.74 -5.85
C GLY A 16 7.58 -11.78 -6.85
N ASP A 17 6.72 -11.05 -7.55
CA ASP A 17 7.10 -10.12 -8.62
C ASP A 17 7.37 -8.68 -8.11
N SER A 18 7.52 -7.74 -9.04
CA SER A 18 7.78 -6.32 -8.74
C SER A 18 6.73 -5.67 -7.84
N LEU A 19 5.49 -6.15 -7.81
CA LEU A 19 4.47 -5.62 -6.90
C LEU A 19 4.62 -6.18 -5.49
N GLY A 20 5.08 -7.41 -5.33
CA GLY A 20 5.50 -7.94 -4.04
C GLY A 20 6.67 -7.14 -3.46
N ARG A 21 7.60 -6.72 -4.34
CA ARG A 21 8.69 -5.81 -3.94
C ARG A 21 8.15 -4.46 -3.45
N GLN A 22 7.16 -3.87 -4.14
CA GLN A 22 6.56 -2.61 -3.69
C GLN A 22 5.86 -2.76 -2.33
N GLN A 23 5.16 -3.87 -2.10
CA GLN A 23 4.56 -4.15 -0.79
C GLN A 23 5.62 -4.29 0.30
N PHE A 24 6.73 -4.98 0.01
CA PHE A 24 7.89 -5.05 0.90
C PHE A 24 8.48 -3.67 1.18
N GLN A 25 8.68 -2.83 0.16
CA GLN A 25 9.23 -1.48 0.32
C GLN A 25 8.30 -0.61 1.17
N SER A 26 6.98 -0.67 0.93
CA SER A 26 5.98 -0.01 1.77
C SER A 26 6.03 -0.50 3.23
N MET A 27 6.19 -1.81 3.46
CA MET A 27 6.39 -2.35 4.81
C MET A 27 7.66 -1.79 5.45
N MET A 28 8.80 -1.80 4.75
CA MET A 28 10.07 -1.28 5.25
C MET A 28 9.95 0.18 5.66
N CYS A 29 9.29 0.99 4.82
CA CYS A 29 8.91 2.36 5.10
C CYS A 29 8.08 2.51 6.38
N MET A 30 6.98 1.75 6.52
CA MET A 30 6.11 1.81 7.71
C MET A 30 6.84 1.41 8.99
N VAL A 31 7.70 0.39 8.95
CA VAL A 31 8.42 -0.06 10.14
C VAL A 31 9.65 0.79 10.44
N SER A 32 10.20 1.48 9.44
CA SER A 32 11.33 2.39 9.64
C SER A 32 10.91 3.77 10.11
N GLY A 33 9.62 4.12 10.01
CA GLY A 33 9.13 5.46 10.32
C GLY A 33 9.74 6.55 9.44
N GLY A 34 10.34 6.19 8.30
CA GLY A 34 11.09 7.12 7.46
C GLY A 34 12.44 7.58 8.03
N GLU A 35 12.84 7.12 9.22
CA GLU A 35 14.09 7.51 9.86
C GLU A 35 15.29 6.69 9.35
N HIS A 36 16.49 7.27 9.43
CA HIS A 36 17.75 6.52 9.37
C HIS A 36 17.86 5.66 10.63
N ILE A 37 17.20 4.49 10.64
CA ILE A 37 17.26 3.59 11.79
C ILE A 37 18.67 3.01 11.92
N ILE A 38 19.40 3.46 12.93
CA ILE A 38 20.73 2.96 13.35
C ILE A 38 20.73 1.48 13.85
N TYR A 39 19.57 0.83 13.86
CA TYR A 39 19.34 -0.54 14.34
C TYR A 39 18.85 -1.51 13.24
N VAL A 40 19.17 -1.24 11.97
CA VAL A 40 18.89 -2.15 10.85
C VAL A 40 20.21 -2.66 10.25
N GLU A 41 20.33 -3.97 10.12
CA GLU A 41 21.46 -4.62 9.46
C GLU A 41 21.02 -5.39 8.19
N ASP A 42 21.94 -5.49 7.22
CA ASP A 42 21.77 -6.34 6.05
C ASP A 42 22.10 -7.81 6.42
N ALA A 43 21.09 -8.67 6.36
CA ALA A 43 21.20 -10.09 6.68
C ALA A 43 21.18 -10.99 5.41
N ALA A 44 21.42 -10.43 4.22
CA ALA A 44 21.31 -11.15 2.95
C ALA A 44 22.18 -12.41 2.86
N ARG A 45 23.35 -12.40 3.52
CA ARG A 45 24.28 -13.55 3.55
C ARG A 45 23.64 -14.79 4.15
N GLU A 46 22.81 -14.65 5.17
CA GLU A 46 22.17 -15.77 5.86
C GLU A 46 21.11 -16.50 5.02
N TYR A 47 20.63 -15.83 3.98
CA TYR A 47 19.62 -16.35 3.06
C TYR A 47 20.19 -16.61 1.66
N GLY A 48 21.52 -16.48 1.48
CA GLY A 48 22.16 -16.67 0.18
C GLY A 48 21.74 -15.63 -0.87
N LEU A 49 21.35 -14.42 -0.44
CA LEU A 49 20.87 -13.34 -1.31
C LEU A 49 21.93 -12.24 -1.53
N VAL A 50 23.21 -12.57 -1.30
CA VAL A 50 24.31 -11.65 -1.60
C VAL A 50 24.35 -11.41 -3.10
N LYS A 51 24.41 -10.13 -3.50
CA LYS A 51 24.49 -9.75 -4.92
C LYS A 51 25.67 -10.45 -5.61
N PRO A 52 25.45 -11.26 -6.66
CA PRO A 52 26.55 -11.86 -7.42
C PRO A 52 27.45 -10.81 -8.07
N ARG A 53 28.73 -11.14 -8.26
CA ARG A 53 29.69 -10.25 -8.93
C ARG A 53 29.22 -9.98 -10.37
N GLY A 54 29.08 -8.71 -10.73
CA GLY A 54 28.61 -8.29 -12.06
C GLY A 54 27.08 -8.28 -12.25
N ALA A 55 26.29 -8.72 -11.26
CA ALA A 55 24.84 -8.57 -11.31
C ALA A 55 24.42 -7.10 -11.07
N LYS A 56 23.44 -6.63 -11.83
CA LYS A 56 22.87 -5.27 -11.69
C LYS A 56 22.20 -5.08 -10.32
N ARG A 57 21.55 -6.13 -9.78
CA ARG A 57 20.79 -6.14 -8.52
C ARG A 57 20.85 -7.53 -7.87
N PRO A 58 20.68 -7.67 -6.55
CA PRO A 58 20.52 -8.97 -5.92
C PRO A 58 19.15 -9.58 -6.26
N ASP A 59 19.00 -10.89 -6.04
CA ASP A 59 17.73 -11.62 -6.20
C ASP A 59 16.74 -11.36 -5.04
N GLY A 60 17.15 -10.56 -4.06
CA GLY A 60 16.32 -10.20 -2.91
C GLY A 60 17.05 -9.27 -1.94
N TRP A 61 16.33 -8.81 -0.92
CA TRP A 61 16.87 -8.00 0.17
C TRP A 61 16.42 -8.60 1.49
N VAL A 62 17.28 -8.53 2.51
CA VAL A 62 16.99 -9.05 3.85
C VAL A 62 17.45 -8.01 4.86
N TYR A 63 16.52 -7.51 5.66
CA TYR A 63 16.82 -6.54 6.71
C TYR A 63 16.45 -7.11 8.06
N ARG A 64 17.38 -7.03 9.01
CA ARG A 64 17.11 -7.39 10.41
C ARG A 64 17.09 -6.14 11.27
N PHE A 65 16.03 -6.00 12.05
CA PHE A 65 15.86 -4.95 13.03
C PHE A 65 16.36 -5.45 14.38
N THR A 66 17.57 -5.05 14.77
CA THR A 66 18.34 -5.66 15.87
C THR A 66 17.63 -5.52 17.22
N LYS A 67 16.94 -4.40 17.49
CA LYS A 67 16.19 -4.16 18.74
C LYS A 67 15.07 -5.18 19.01
N THR A 68 14.47 -5.73 17.97
CA THR A 68 13.38 -6.72 18.08
C THR A 68 13.77 -8.08 17.55
N ASN A 69 14.97 -8.20 16.96
CA ASN A 69 15.39 -9.37 16.20
C ASN A 69 14.31 -9.81 15.17
N THR A 70 13.65 -8.83 14.56
CA THR A 70 12.67 -9.05 13.49
C THR A 70 13.39 -9.05 12.16
N THR A 71 13.17 -10.04 11.31
CA THR A 71 13.69 -10.05 9.94
C THR A 71 12.57 -9.83 8.94
N ILE A 72 12.76 -8.88 8.02
CA ILE A 72 11.85 -8.63 6.91
C ILE A 72 12.65 -8.80 5.63
N LEU A 73 12.16 -9.64 4.72
CA LEU A 73 12.87 -9.92 3.46
C LEU A 73 11.95 -9.93 2.25
N TYR A 74 12.56 -9.70 1.11
CA TYR A 74 11.99 -9.88 -0.20
C TYR A 74 12.84 -10.84 -1.03
N TYR A 75 12.20 -11.77 -1.74
CA TYR A 75 12.84 -12.62 -2.75
C TYR A 75 12.11 -12.50 -4.09
N TRP A 76 12.86 -12.24 -5.15
CA TRP A 76 12.36 -12.14 -6.51
C TRP A 76 12.05 -13.52 -7.08
N SER A 77 10.76 -13.79 -7.27
CA SER A 77 10.26 -14.97 -7.96
C SER A 77 8.98 -14.63 -8.70
N ALA A 78 9.12 -14.00 -9.87
CA ALA A 78 7.98 -13.41 -10.57
C ALA A 78 6.93 -14.43 -11.03
N SER A 79 7.32 -15.68 -11.30
CA SER A 79 6.43 -16.77 -11.69
C SER A 79 6.09 -17.74 -10.55
N LEU A 80 6.77 -17.66 -9.41
CA LEU A 80 6.74 -18.67 -8.35
C LEU A 80 7.15 -20.09 -8.80
N SER A 81 7.80 -20.20 -9.95
CA SER A 81 8.39 -21.45 -10.44
C SER A 81 9.85 -21.56 -10.05
N ASP A 82 10.35 -22.79 -10.01
CA ASP A 82 11.78 -23.04 -10.03
C ASP A 82 12.33 -22.75 -11.43
N LEU A 83 13.37 -21.93 -11.49
CA LEU A 83 14.02 -21.50 -12.73
C LEU A 83 15.43 -22.07 -12.76
N VAL A 84 15.72 -22.94 -13.72
CA VAL A 84 17.01 -23.63 -13.85
C VAL A 84 17.58 -23.35 -15.25
N PRO A 85 18.76 -22.72 -15.37
CA PRO A 85 19.43 -22.60 -16.66
C PRO A 85 19.65 -23.98 -17.28
N ILE A 86 19.27 -24.16 -18.55
CA ILE A 86 19.48 -25.43 -19.27
C ILE A 86 20.97 -25.69 -19.43
N ASN A 87 21.76 -24.64 -19.67
CA ASN A 87 23.21 -24.71 -19.64
C ASN A 87 23.77 -23.66 -18.68
N SER A 88 24.25 -24.09 -17.51
CA SER A 88 24.78 -23.19 -16.47
C SER A 88 26.06 -22.45 -16.87
N THR A 89 26.75 -22.89 -17.91
CA THR A 89 27.98 -22.24 -18.42
C THR A 89 27.69 -21.18 -19.48
N ASP A 90 26.52 -21.26 -20.14
CA ASP A 90 26.10 -20.33 -21.16
C ASP A 90 25.00 -19.39 -20.64
N LYS A 91 25.36 -18.12 -20.46
CA LYS A 91 24.42 -17.08 -20.01
C LYS A 91 23.35 -16.74 -21.05
N ALA A 92 23.56 -17.12 -22.30
CA ALA A 92 22.59 -17.00 -23.37
C ALA A 92 21.79 -18.29 -23.55
N SER A 93 21.86 -19.26 -22.64
CA SER A 93 20.98 -20.43 -22.72
C SER A 93 19.57 -20.13 -22.25
N ASP A 94 18.63 -20.95 -22.72
CA ASP A 94 17.25 -20.91 -22.23
C ASP A 94 17.18 -21.41 -20.79
N VAL A 95 16.14 -20.99 -20.09
CA VAL A 95 15.91 -21.29 -18.67
C VAL A 95 14.68 -22.17 -18.56
N ALA A 96 14.86 -23.38 -18.01
CA ALA A 96 13.78 -24.29 -17.68
C ALA A 96 12.95 -23.71 -16.54
N MET A 97 11.70 -23.37 -16.84
CA MET A 97 10.70 -22.89 -15.91
C MET A 97 9.78 -24.04 -15.51
N HIS A 98 9.98 -24.57 -14.30
CA HIS A 98 9.22 -25.70 -13.80
C HIS A 98 7.87 -25.26 -13.23
N LEU A 99 6.79 -25.55 -13.94
CA LEU A 99 5.44 -25.12 -13.58
C LEU A 99 4.92 -25.82 -12.31
N ASP A 100 5.45 -27.00 -11.99
CA ASP A 100 5.04 -27.85 -10.89
C ASP A 100 6.01 -27.84 -9.69
N ARG A 101 7.08 -27.04 -9.76
CA ARG A 101 8.11 -27.00 -8.73
C ARG A 101 8.28 -25.59 -8.16
N PRO A 102 8.19 -25.41 -6.83
CA PRO A 102 8.38 -24.11 -6.19
C PRO A 102 9.85 -23.65 -6.28
N PRO A 103 10.12 -22.34 -6.13
CA PRO A 103 11.46 -21.79 -6.26
C PRO A 103 12.43 -22.45 -5.27
N ALA A 104 13.65 -22.75 -5.72
CA ALA A 104 14.69 -23.36 -4.87
C ALA A 104 14.89 -22.61 -3.54
N PHE A 105 14.78 -21.29 -3.53
CA PHE A 105 14.85 -20.46 -2.33
C PHE A 105 13.82 -20.87 -1.26
N LEU A 106 12.55 -21.03 -1.67
CA LEU A 106 11.49 -21.42 -0.75
C LEU A 106 11.72 -22.85 -0.24
N ARG A 107 12.08 -23.79 -1.11
CA ARG A 107 12.41 -25.16 -0.69
C ARG A 107 13.51 -25.21 0.37
N ARG A 108 14.48 -24.28 0.30
CA ARG A 108 15.60 -24.22 1.24
C ARG A 108 15.27 -23.49 2.54
N TYR A 109 14.55 -22.37 2.50
CA TYR A 109 14.43 -21.46 3.63
C TYR A 109 13.04 -21.37 4.27
N LEU A 110 12.03 -22.09 3.76
CA LEU A 110 10.64 -22.02 4.28
C LEU A 110 10.57 -22.19 5.81
N HIS A 111 11.36 -23.09 6.37
CA HIS A 111 11.41 -23.40 7.80
C HIS A 111 11.84 -22.22 8.69
N ARG A 112 12.43 -21.17 8.11
CA ARG A 112 12.86 -19.96 8.83
C ARG A 112 11.78 -18.87 8.91
N PHE A 113 10.65 -19.04 8.23
CA PHE A 113 9.64 -18.00 8.10
C PHE A 113 8.49 -18.20 9.11
N ASP A 114 8.02 -17.10 9.68
CA ASP A 114 6.80 -17.06 10.49
C ASP A 114 5.62 -16.52 9.68
N VAL A 115 5.89 -15.61 8.74
CA VAL A 115 4.91 -15.06 7.80
C VAL A 115 5.48 -15.11 6.40
N LEU A 116 4.70 -15.64 5.45
CA LEU A 116 5.02 -15.69 4.03
C LEU A 116 3.91 -14.99 3.24
N VAL A 117 4.25 -13.97 2.47
CA VAL A 117 3.34 -13.24 1.58
C VAL A 117 3.78 -13.48 0.14
N LEU A 118 2.90 -14.08 -0.66
CA LEU A 118 3.17 -14.50 -2.02
C LEU A 118 2.40 -13.66 -3.01
N ASN A 119 2.99 -13.38 -4.17
CA ASN A 119 2.23 -12.81 -5.29
C ASN A 119 2.83 -13.19 -6.64
N THR A 120 1.99 -13.34 -7.66
CA THR A 120 2.41 -13.48 -9.05
C THR A 120 1.27 -13.08 -9.99
N GLY A 121 1.58 -12.33 -11.04
CA GLY A 121 0.57 -11.96 -12.02
C GLY A 121 1.14 -11.40 -13.30
N HIS A 122 1.68 -10.19 -13.25
CA HIS A 122 1.96 -9.42 -14.46
C HIS A 122 3.08 -9.98 -15.34
N HIS A 123 3.89 -10.92 -14.85
CA HIS A 123 4.94 -11.59 -15.60
C HIS A 123 4.47 -12.82 -16.40
N TRP A 124 3.22 -13.26 -16.21
CA TRP A 124 2.57 -14.28 -17.04
C TRP A 124 2.10 -13.68 -18.37
N ASN A 125 3.05 -13.31 -19.23
CA ASN A 125 2.79 -12.84 -20.58
C ASN A 125 3.93 -13.21 -21.53
N ARG A 126 3.62 -13.29 -22.82
CA ARG A 126 4.53 -13.76 -23.87
C ARG A 126 5.85 -12.98 -23.92
N GLY A 127 5.80 -11.65 -23.88
CA GLY A 127 7.00 -10.82 -23.94
C GLY A 127 7.95 -11.03 -22.75
N LYS A 128 7.43 -11.36 -21.55
CA LYS A 128 8.28 -11.74 -20.41
C LYS A 128 8.85 -13.14 -20.55
N PHE A 129 8.11 -14.09 -21.11
CA PHE A 129 8.61 -15.44 -21.35
C PHE A 129 9.75 -15.41 -22.37
N GLU A 130 9.55 -14.76 -23.51
CA GLU A 130 10.56 -14.59 -24.56
C GLU A 130 11.76 -13.79 -24.05
N GLY A 131 11.54 -12.64 -23.41
CA GLY A 131 12.62 -11.78 -22.92
C GLY A 131 13.47 -12.38 -21.81
N ASN A 132 12.92 -13.31 -21.02
CA ASN A 132 13.66 -14.07 -20.01
C ASN A 132 14.08 -15.47 -20.48
N ARG A 133 13.76 -15.84 -21.73
CA ARG A 133 14.06 -17.15 -22.34
C ARG A 133 13.52 -18.33 -21.53
N TRP A 134 12.33 -18.16 -20.97
CA TRP A 134 11.68 -19.20 -20.17
C TRP A 134 11.02 -20.24 -21.07
N VAL A 135 11.46 -21.48 -20.93
CA VAL A 135 10.84 -22.65 -21.57
C VAL A 135 10.16 -23.50 -20.50
N MET A 136 8.90 -23.84 -20.72
CA MET A 136 8.08 -24.51 -19.71
C MET A 136 8.50 -25.97 -19.55
N HIS A 137 8.67 -26.39 -18.30
CA HIS A 137 8.95 -27.77 -17.91
C HIS A 137 7.90 -28.25 -16.91
N VAL A 138 7.58 -29.54 -16.97
CA VAL A 138 6.72 -30.25 -16.03
C VAL A 138 7.39 -31.59 -15.70
N ASN A 139 7.40 -31.99 -14.42
CA ASN A 139 8.07 -33.19 -13.94
C ASN A 139 9.55 -33.29 -14.35
N GLY A 140 10.23 -32.14 -14.43
CA GLY A 140 11.64 -32.06 -14.81
C GLY A 140 11.93 -32.08 -16.32
N LYS A 141 10.94 -32.33 -17.18
CA LYS A 141 11.12 -32.45 -18.64
C LYS A 141 10.47 -31.27 -19.38
N PRO A 142 10.88 -30.99 -20.63
CA PRO A 142 10.18 -30.03 -21.48
C PRO A 142 8.67 -30.33 -21.55
N ASN A 143 7.85 -29.29 -21.54
CA ASN A 143 6.40 -29.45 -21.58
C ASN A 143 5.93 -30.00 -22.94
N GLU A 144 5.21 -31.12 -22.92
CA GLU A 144 4.56 -31.72 -24.09
C GLU A 144 3.05 -31.43 -24.13
N ASN A 145 2.47 -30.85 -23.06
CA ASN A 145 1.05 -30.52 -23.00
C ASN A 145 0.77 -29.20 -23.72
N LYS A 146 0.10 -29.29 -24.87
CA LYS A 146 -0.29 -28.14 -25.70
C LYS A 146 -1.20 -27.15 -24.98
N GLU A 147 -1.95 -27.56 -23.96
CA GLU A 147 -2.79 -26.64 -23.20
C GLU A 147 -1.99 -25.56 -22.48
N PHE A 148 -0.74 -25.86 -22.09
CA PHE A 148 0.14 -24.90 -21.42
C PHE A 148 0.85 -23.95 -22.39
N GLU A 149 0.68 -24.12 -23.71
CA GLU A 149 1.02 -23.06 -24.67
C GLU A 149 0.18 -21.80 -24.42
N ASP A 150 -1.06 -21.95 -23.91
CA ASP A 150 -1.79 -20.84 -23.31
C ASP A 150 -1.19 -20.53 -21.92
N ILE A 151 -0.52 -19.38 -21.84
CA ILE A 151 0.11 -18.85 -20.62
C ILE A 151 -0.89 -18.73 -19.45
N ARG A 152 -2.19 -18.53 -19.71
CA ARG A 152 -3.21 -18.49 -18.66
C ARG A 152 -3.42 -19.87 -18.03
N ASN A 153 -3.45 -20.92 -18.84
CA ASN A 153 -3.54 -22.30 -18.36
C ASN A 153 -2.28 -22.71 -17.61
N ALA A 154 -1.10 -22.34 -18.14
CA ALA A 154 0.17 -22.57 -17.46
C ALA A 154 0.25 -21.84 -16.10
N LYS A 155 -0.21 -20.58 -16.03
CA LYS A 155 -0.34 -19.82 -14.77
C LYS A 155 -1.25 -20.54 -13.80
N ASN A 156 -2.45 -20.93 -14.25
CA ASN A 156 -3.44 -21.60 -13.41
C ASN A 156 -2.88 -22.90 -12.82
N PHE A 157 -2.30 -23.75 -13.65
CA PHE A 157 -1.64 -24.99 -13.23
C PHE A 157 -0.50 -24.72 -12.23
N THR A 158 0.31 -23.70 -12.47
CA THR A 158 1.45 -23.35 -11.59
C THR A 158 0.99 -22.88 -10.23
N VAL A 159 0.01 -21.97 -10.17
CA VAL A 159 -0.52 -21.45 -8.90
C VAL A 159 -1.15 -22.58 -8.08
N HIS A 160 -1.96 -23.44 -8.70
CA HIS A 160 -2.55 -24.61 -8.03
C HIS A 160 -1.50 -25.61 -7.54
N SER A 161 -0.48 -25.89 -8.35
CA SER A 161 0.61 -26.80 -7.96
C SER A 161 1.44 -26.24 -6.81
N PHE A 162 1.76 -24.95 -6.87
CA PHE A 162 2.48 -24.26 -5.80
C PHE A 162 1.67 -24.23 -4.49
N VAL A 163 0.38 -23.88 -4.54
CA VAL A 163 -0.47 -23.81 -3.34
C VAL A 163 -0.65 -25.19 -2.71
N ARG A 164 -0.86 -26.24 -3.52
CA ARG A 164 -0.89 -27.63 -3.02
C ARG A 164 0.41 -28.03 -2.34
N TRP A 165 1.55 -27.68 -2.93
CA TRP A 165 2.85 -27.90 -2.28
C TRP A 165 2.93 -27.14 -0.96
N LEU A 166 2.64 -25.85 -0.93
CA LEU A 166 2.75 -25.04 0.28
C LEU A 166 1.82 -25.53 1.39
N ASP A 167 0.58 -25.90 1.08
CA ASP A 167 -0.38 -26.46 2.03
C ASP A 167 0.16 -27.74 2.69
N SER A 168 0.79 -28.63 1.90
CA SER A 168 1.46 -29.82 2.44
C SER A 168 2.58 -29.46 3.43
N GLN A 169 3.31 -28.37 3.17
CA GLN A 169 4.40 -27.91 4.05
C GLN A 169 3.87 -27.28 5.33
N LEU A 170 2.71 -26.62 5.31
CA LEU A 170 2.14 -25.95 6.49
C LEU A 170 1.77 -26.93 7.62
N THR A 171 1.56 -28.21 7.30
CA THR A 171 1.37 -29.26 8.32
C THR A 171 2.63 -29.46 9.16
N SER A 172 3.81 -29.40 8.55
CA SER A 172 5.10 -29.54 9.23
C SER A 172 5.64 -28.23 9.79
N HIS A 173 4.98 -27.09 9.50
CA HIS A 173 5.40 -25.75 9.91
C HIS A 173 4.23 -24.99 10.57
N PRO A 174 3.73 -25.40 11.75
CA PRO A 174 2.50 -24.86 12.34
C PRO A 174 2.57 -23.36 12.70
N ARG A 175 3.78 -22.83 12.87
CA ARG A 175 4.03 -21.40 13.14
C ARG A 175 3.94 -20.54 11.88
N LEU A 176 4.19 -21.10 10.70
CA LEU A 176 4.18 -20.37 9.44
C LEU A 176 2.75 -19.98 9.07
N LYS A 177 2.53 -18.68 8.83
CA LYS A 177 1.29 -18.14 8.28
C LYS A 177 1.54 -17.70 6.84
N ALA A 178 0.92 -18.39 5.89
CA ALA A 178 1.04 -18.09 4.48
C ALA A 178 -0.16 -17.31 3.95
N PHE A 179 0.12 -16.30 3.14
CA PHE A 179 -0.85 -15.46 2.45
C PHE A 179 -0.53 -15.42 0.96
N PHE A 180 -1.55 -15.59 0.11
CA PHE A 180 -1.44 -15.37 -1.32
C PHE A 180 -2.18 -14.08 -1.67
N ARG A 181 -1.43 -13.07 -2.08
CA ARG A 181 -1.94 -11.78 -2.53
C ARG A 181 -2.48 -11.89 -3.96
N THR A 182 -3.72 -11.45 -4.15
CA THR A 182 -4.38 -11.43 -5.47
C THR A 182 -3.75 -10.38 -6.39
N ILE A 183 -4.01 -10.50 -7.70
CA ILE A 183 -3.40 -9.63 -8.71
C ILE A 183 -3.73 -8.15 -8.47
N SER A 184 -2.74 -7.28 -8.65
CA SER A 184 -3.01 -5.84 -8.71
C SER A 184 -3.54 -5.50 -10.10
N PRO A 185 -4.66 -4.77 -10.22
CA PRO A 185 -5.22 -4.40 -11.50
C PRO A 185 -4.34 -3.39 -12.23
N ARG A 186 -4.51 -3.34 -13.56
CA ARG A 186 -3.95 -2.30 -14.42
C ARG A 186 -5.08 -1.35 -14.82
N HIS A 187 -4.83 -0.05 -14.79
CA HIS A 187 -5.81 0.97 -15.21
C HIS A 187 -5.28 1.80 -16.36
N TYR A 188 -4.94 1.15 -17.47
CA TYR A 188 -4.65 1.87 -18.70
C TYR A 188 -5.94 2.23 -19.43
N ARG A 189 -5.98 3.45 -19.97
CA ARG A 189 -7.00 3.95 -20.90
C ARG A 189 -6.34 4.20 -22.25
N ASN A 190 -7.08 3.96 -23.34
CA ASN A 190 -6.68 4.25 -24.72
C ASN A 190 -5.39 3.56 -25.19
N GLY A 191 -5.12 2.36 -24.69
CA GLY A 191 -3.94 1.56 -25.05
C GLY A 191 -3.33 0.88 -23.83
N ASP A 192 -2.19 0.23 -24.02
CA ASP A 192 -1.37 -0.36 -22.98
C ASP A 192 -0.13 0.49 -22.69
N TRP A 193 0.66 0.07 -21.69
CA TRP A 193 1.93 0.69 -21.29
C TRP A 193 2.91 0.97 -22.44
N ASN A 194 2.85 0.19 -23.53
CA ASN A 194 3.72 0.31 -24.71
C ASN A 194 3.00 0.77 -25.99
N THR A 195 1.69 1.04 -25.94
CA THR A 195 0.92 1.44 -27.13
C THR A 195 0.23 2.80 -26.94
N GLY A 196 0.81 3.66 -26.09
CA GLY A 196 0.28 5.00 -25.83
C GLY A 196 -0.83 5.08 -24.79
N GLY A 197 -1.08 4.01 -24.03
CA GLY A 197 -2.06 4.01 -22.95
C GLY A 197 -1.67 4.94 -21.80
N THR A 198 -2.66 5.53 -21.13
CA THR A 198 -2.46 6.43 -19.99
C THR A 198 -3.18 5.92 -18.75
N CYS A 199 -2.62 6.23 -17.57
CA CYS A 199 -3.19 5.88 -16.27
C CYS A 199 -3.24 7.11 -15.35
N ASN A 200 -3.58 8.27 -15.90
CA ASN A 200 -3.47 9.59 -15.27
C ASN A 200 -4.70 10.09 -14.52
N ASN A 201 -5.53 9.19 -14.03
CA ASN A 201 -6.67 9.59 -13.21
C ASN A 201 -6.17 10.14 -11.89
N THR A 202 -6.83 11.18 -11.39
CA THR A 202 -6.48 11.88 -10.15
C THR A 202 -7.65 11.96 -9.19
N ILE A 203 -8.79 11.40 -9.60
CA ILE A 203 -10.01 11.30 -8.82
C ILE A 203 -10.33 9.81 -8.74
N PRO A 204 -10.40 9.23 -7.53
CA PRO A 204 -10.78 7.83 -7.38
C PRO A 204 -12.19 7.61 -7.94
N LEU A 205 -12.51 6.38 -8.35
CA LEU A 205 -13.86 5.97 -8.79
C LEU A 205 -14.85 6.02 -7.61
N THR A 206 -15.13 7.21 -7.09
CA THR A 206 -15.86 7.48 -5.83
C THR A 206 -17.32 7.84 -6.05
N ASN A 207 -17.83 7.68 -7.27
CA ASN A 207 -19.22 7.98 -7.61
C ASN A 207 -20.19 6.85 -7.20
N GLY A 208 -20.01 6.27 -6.01
CA GLY A 208 -20.82 5.16 -5.49
C GLY A 208 -20.42 3.76 -5.98
N SER A 209 -19.21 3.60 -6.53
CA SER A 209 -18.71 2.28 -6.90
C SER A 209 -18.31 1.49 -5.66
N GLU A 210 -19.03 0.39 -5.40
CA GLU A 210 -18.78 -0.52 -4.28
C GLU A 210 -18.33 -1.89 -4.80
N VAL A 211 -17.48 -2.57 -4.03
CA VAL A 211 -17.19 -3.99 -4.28
C VAL A 211 -18.37 -4.80 -3.74
N LEU A 212 -19.36 -5.08 -4.59
CA LEU A 212 -20.60 -5.79 -4.23
C LEU A 212 -20.54 -7.30 -4.50
N GLN A 213 -19.47 -7.77 -5.13
CA GLN A 213 -19.34 -9.16 -5.54
C GLN A 213 -18.92 -10.05 -4.36
N ASP A 214 -19.48 -11.26 -4.33
CA ASP A 214 -19.00 -12.31 -3.44
C ASP A 214 -17.76 -12.99 -4.05
N GLY A 215 -16.65 -12.96 -3.30
CA GLY A 215 -15.38 -13.57 -3.68
C GLY A 215 -14.43 -12.65 -4.46
N SER A 216 -13.28 -13.21 -4.87
CA SER A 216 -12.20 -12.44 -5.49
C SER A 216 -12.37 -12.27 -7.01
N ASN A 217 -11.90 -11.13 -7.53
CA ASN A 217 -11.71 -10.95 -8.99
C ASN A 217 -10.53 -11.76 -9.53
N ASP A 218 -9.61 -12.21 -8.68
CA ASP A 218 -8.55 -13.16 -9.08
C ASP A 218 -9.01 -14.61 -8.84
N LYS A 219 -9.86 -15.11 -9.74
CA LYS A 219 -10.43 -16.47 -9.64
C LYS A 219 -9.39 -17.58 -9.61
N VAL A 220 -8.22 -17.37 -10.21
CA VAL A 220 -7.12 -18.35 -10.17
C VAL A 220 -6.58 -18.50 -8.75
N VAL A 221 -6.27 -17.38 -8.10
CA VAL A 221 -5.74 -17.41 -6.73
C VAL A 221 -6.82 -17.85 -5.73
N GLU A 222 -8.05 -17.32 -5.86
CA GLU A 222 -9.18 -17.71 -5.01
C GLU A 222 -9.43 -19.21 -5.05
N SER A 223 -9.53 -19.79 -6.25
CA SER A 223 -9.77 -21.23 -6.40
C SER A 223 -8.60 -22.09 -5.92
N ALA A 224 -7.35 -21.63 -6.08
CA ALA A 224 -6.17 -22.35 -5.64
C ALA A 224 -6.05 -22.44 -4.12
N VAL A 225 -6.38 -21.37 -3.39
CA VAL A 225 -6.28 -21.35 -1.92
C VAL A 225 -7.52 -21.90 -1.22
N ARG A 226 -8.66 -21.97 -1.92
CA ARG A 226 -9.92 -22.47 -1.36
C ARG A 226 -9.76 -23.90 -0.81
N GLY A 227 -10.08 -24.06 0.47
CA GLY A 227 -9.98 -25.34 1.18
C GLY A 227 -8.57 -25.68 1.68
N THR A 228 -7.60 -24.79 1.50
CA THR A 228 -6.22 -24.95 2.01
C THR A 228 -5.97 -24.11 3.26
N LYS A 229 -4.83 -24.32 3.92
CA LYS A 229 -4.32 -23.49 5.03
C LYS A 229 -3.70 -22.18 4.56
N VAL A 230 -3.49 -21.99 3.25
CA VAL A 230 -2.98 -20.74 2.67
C VAL A 230 -4.12 -19.72 2.65
N LYS A 231 -3.88 -18.53 3.21
CA LYS A 231 -4.91 -17.49 3.29
C LYS A 231 -4.92 -16.61 2.05
N LEU A 232 -6.11 -16.23 1.59
CA LEU A 232 -6.25 -15.21 0.56
C LEU A 232 -5.98 -13.82 1.17
N LEU A 233 -5.07 -13.05 0.58
CA LEU A 233 -4.94 -11.62 0.82
C LEU A 233 -5.53 -10.90 -0.39
N ASP A 234 -6.84 -10.69 -0.36
CA ASP A 234 -7.54 -10.11 -1.50
C ASP A 234 -7.39 -8.59 -1.55
N ILE A 235 -6.75 -8.11 -2.61
CA ILE A 235 -6.55 -6.69 -2.89
C ILE A 235 -7.13 -6.27 -4.24
N THR A 236 -7.58 -7.20 -5.09
CA THR A 236 -7.87 -6.91 -6.50
C THR A 236 -9.01 -5.92 -6.63
N ALA A 237 -10.19 -6.25 -6.09
CA ALA A 237 -11.38 -5.42 -6.24
C ALA A 237 -11.24 -4.05 -5.56
N ILE A 238 -10.65 -4.00 -4.36
CA ILE A 238 -10.39 -2.72 -3.69
C ILE A 238 -9.36 -1.87 -4.44
N SER A 239 -8.43 -2.49 -5.15
CA SER A 239 -7.45 -1.76 -5.97
C SER A 239 -8.08 -1.29 -7.28
N GLU A 240 -9.08 -2.00 -7.83
CA GLU A 240 -9.78 -1.62 -9.06
C GLU A 240 -10.52 -0.28 -8.91
N LEU A 241 -11.01 0.00 -7.71
CA LEU A 241 -11.64 1.27 -7.37
C LEU A 241 -10.64 2.44 -7.22
N ARG A 242 -9.34 2.14 -7.21
CA ARG A 242 -8.26 3.09 -6.94
C ARG A 242 -7.43 3.36 -8.19
N ASP A 243 -8.08 3.72 -9.28
CA ASP A 243 -7.42 3.99 -10.56
C ASP A 243 -6.53 5.24 -10.55
N GLU A 244 -6.71 6.11 -9.57
CA GLU A 244 -5.86 7.27 -9.28
C GLU A 244 -4.56 6.92 -8.57
N ALA A 245 -4.44 5.72 -7.99
CA ALA A 245 -3.26 5.29 -7.25
C ALA A 245 -2.09 4.83 -8.15
N HIS A 246 -2.24 4.93 -9.48
CA HIS A 246 -1.16 4.64 -10.42
C HIS A 246 -0.19 5.81 -10.55
N MET A 247 1.11 5.51 -10.51
CA MET A 247 2.15 6.50 -10.82
C MET A 247 2.05 6.90 -12.29
N SER A 248 1.42 8.04 -12.54
CA SER A 248 1.20 8.60 -13.88
C SER A 248 1.75 10.02 -13.92
N GLY A 249 2.45 10.37 -14.99
CA GLY A 249 2.88 11.74 -15.14
C GLY A 249 1.69 12.60 -15.57
N HIS A 250 0.98 13.33 -14.69
CA HIS A 250 0.23 14.57 -15.04
C HIS A 250 0.30 15.74 -14.01
N HIS A 251 0.42 16.97 -14.54
CA HIS A 251 0.58 18.29 -13.87
C HIS A 251 -0.80 18.78 -13.42
N TRP A 252 -0.88 19.58 -12.36
CA TRP A 252 -2.11 20.24 -11.93
C TRP A 252 -2.07 21.77 -12.18
N ASN A 253 -3.13 22.29 -12.82
CA ASN A 253 -3.41 23.71 -13.00
C ASN A 253 -4.72 24.13 -12.28
N ARG A 254 -4.55 24.98 -11.27
CA ARG A 254 -5.31 26.15 -10.74
C ARG A 254 -6.84 26.40 -10.92
N GLY A 255 -7.66 25.57 -11.55
CA GLY A 255 -9.01 26.00 -12.01
C GLY A 255 -10.25 25.78 -11.13
N LYS A 256 -10.18 25.35 -9.85
CA LYS A 256 -11.36 24.67 -9.21
C LYS A 256 -12.20 25.39 -8.16
N PHE A 257 -11.97 26.66 -7.81
CA PHE A 257 -12.91 27.38 -6.94
C PHE A 257 -13.57 28.61 -7.55
N GLU A 258 -12.90 29.34 -8.46
CA GLU A 258 -13.56 30.43 -9.21
C GLU A 258 -14.36 29.91 -10.42
N GLY A 259 -14.06 28.70 -10.92
CA GLY A 259 -14.72 28.11 -12.07
C GLY A 259 -16.03 27.36 -11.77
N ASN A 260 -16.33 27.09 -10.50
CA ASN A 260 -17.51 26.31 -10.13
C ASN A 260 -18.52 27.20 -9.39
N ARG A 261 -19.67 27.46 -10.02
CA ARG A 261 -20.80 28.24 -9.47
C ARG A 261 -21.53 27.49 -8.34
N TRP A 262 -20.85 27.24 -7.22
CA TRP A 262 -21.48 26.60 -6.06
C TRP A 262 -22.33 27.60 -5.28
N VAL A 263 -23.58 27.21 -4.98
CA VAL A 263 -24.49 27.97 -4.11
C VAL A 263 -24.65 27.18 -2.81
N MET A 264 -24.41 27.82 -1.66
CA MET A 264 -24.60 27.17 -0.36
C MET A 264 -26.09 26.97 -0.11
N HIS A 265 -26.50 25.77 0.30
CA HIS A 265 -27.88 25.48 0.68
C HIS A 265 -27.95 25.09 2.16
N VAL A 266 -29.00 25.54 2.85
CA VAL A 266 -29.32 25.15 4.22
C VAL A 266 -30.75 24.59 4.22
N ASN A 267 -30.94 23.39 4.76
CA ASN A 267 -32.23 22.69 4.79
C ASN A 267 -32.90 22.54 3.39
N GLY A 268 -32.09 22.32 2.36
CA GLY A 268 -32.56 22.11 0.98
C GLY A 268 -32.90 23.39 0.21
N LYS A 269 -32.73 24.58 0.79
CA LYS A 269 -32.94 25.87 0.11
C LYS A 269 -31.63 26.65 -0.01
N PRO A 270 -31.47 27.53 -1.01
CA PRO A 270 -30.35 28.47 -1.06
C PRO A 270 -30.19 29.22 0.26
N ASN A 271 -28.95 29.40 0.69
CA ASN A 271 -28.64 30.10 1.93
C ASN A 271 -29.01 31.58 1.78
N GLU A 272 -29.94 32.04 2.61
CA GLU A 272 -30.31 33.46 2.73
C GLU A 272 -29.66 34.12 3.96
N ASN A 273 -28.98 33.35 4.82
CA ASN A 273 -28.33 33.87 6.02
C ASN A 273 -26.93 34.41 5.67
N LYS A 274 -26.78 35.73 5.76
CA LYS A 274 -25.51 36.43 5.54
C LYS A 274 -24.40 36.01 6.50
N GLU A 275 -24.72 35.50 7.69
CA GLU A 275 -23.69 34.99 8.62
C GLU A 275 -22.96 33.77 8.07
N PHE A 276 -23.59 32.98 7.20
CA PHE A 276 -22.98 31.81 6.55
C PHE A 276 -22.29 32.17 5.23
N GLU A 277 -22.28 33.45 4.82
CA GLU A 277 -21.34 33.91 3.78
C GLU A 277 -19.90 33.86 4.29
N ASP A 278 -19.70 34.00 5.61
CA ASP A 278 -18.41 33.72 6.24
C ASP A 278 -18.16 32.20 6.31
N ILE A 279 -17.06 31.76 5.67
CA ILE A 279 -16.68 30.35 5.54
C ILE A 279 -16.44 29.68 6.90
N ARG A 280 -15.97 30.42 7.92
CA ARG A 280 -15.72 29.86 9.26
C ARG A 280 -17.04 29.56 9.95
N ASN A 281 -18.02 30.47 9.85
CA ASN A 281 -19.36 30.27 10.37
C ASN A 281 -20.09 29.13 9.64
N ALA A 282 -19.99 29.07 8.31
CA ALA A 282 -20.55 27.98 7.52
C ALA A 282 -19.92 26.62 7.88
N LYS A 283 -18.59 26.56 8.04
CA LYS A 283 -17.88 25.36 8.51
C LYS A 283 -18.38 24.96 9.90
N ASN A 284 -18.47 25.90 10.83
CA ASN A 284 -18.91 25.63 12.20
C ASN A 284 -20.33 25.04 12.23
N PHE A 285 -21.27 25.68 11.53
CA PHE A 285 -22.64 25.20 11.39
C PHE A 285 -22.70 23.79 10.79
N THR A 286 -21.91 23.53 9.74
CA THR A 286 -21.86 22.23 9.05
C THR A 286 -21.35 21.14 9.98
N VAL A 287 -20.24 21.37 10.67
CA VAL A 287 -19.64 20.39 11.59
C VAL A 287 -20.62 20.06 12.73
N HIS A 288 -21.20 21.07 13.39
CA HIS A 288 -22.17 20.86 14.47
C HIS A 288 -23.44 20.14 14.00
N SER A 289 -23.94 20.48 12.81
CA SER A 289 -25.14 19.84 12.27
C SER A 289 -24.89 18.38 11.92
N PHE A 290 -23.73 18.06 11.33
CA PHE A 290 -23.35 16.69 11.03
C PHE A 290 -23.11 15.86 12.30
N VAL A 291 -22.41 16.42 13.30
CA VAL A 291 -22.15 15.71 14.56
C VAL A 291 -23.44 15.41 15.32
N ARG A 292 -24.39 16.37 15.39
CA ARG A 292 -25.72 16.12 15.98
C ARG A 292 -26.48 15.02 15.26
N TRP A 293 -26.46 15.04 13.93
CA TRP A 293 -27.06 13.97 13.14
C TRP A 293 -26.40 12.62 13.45
N LEU A 294 -25.07 12.54 13.41
CA LEU A 294 -24.33 11.30 13.64
C LEU A 294 -24.57 10.74 15.05
N ASP A 295 -24.59 11.61 16.06
CA ASP A 295 -24.91 11.24 17.45
C ASP A 295 -26.31 10.60 17.57
N SER A 296 -27.30 11.18 16.88
CA SER A 296 -28.65 10.59 16.82
C SER A 296 -28.64 9.17 16.22
N GLN A 297 -27.81 8.93 15.21
CA GLN A 297 -27.68 7.61 14.58
C GLN A 297 -27.01 6.59 15.50
N LEU A 298 -26.05 7.00 16.33
CA LEU A 298 -25.33 6.11 17.25
C LEU A 298 -26.23 5.52 18.34
N THR A 299 -27.36 6.16 18.64
CA THR A 299 -28.36 5.60 19.57
C THR A 299 -29.04 4.35 19.01
N SER A 300 -29.27 4.31 17.69
CA SER A 300 -29.89 3.17 17.01
C SER A 300 -28.88 2.12 16.55
N HIS A 301 -27.57 2.42 16.62
CA HIS A 301 -26.50 1.56 16.10
C HIS A 301 -25.41 1.32 17.17
N PRO A 302 -25.69 0.53 18.23
CA PRO A 302 -24.79 0.39 19.38
C PRO A 302 -23.43 -0.25 19.08
N ARG A 303 -23.25 -0.88 17.92
CA ARG A 303 -21.97 -1.44 17.47
C ARG A 303 -21.10 -0.45 16.68
N LEU A 304 -21.67 0.67 16.24
CA LEU A 304 -20.95 1.67 15.46
C LEU A 304 -20.12 2.55 16.41
N LYS A 305 -18.81 2.61 16.18
CA LYS A 305 -17.91 3.58 16.82
C LYS A 305 -17.61 4.67 15.80
N ALA A 306 -18.03 5.89 16.08
CA ALA A 306 -17.75 7.03 15.20
C ALA A 306 -16.68 7.93 15.79
N PHE A 307 -15.82 8.45 14.90
CA PHE A 307 -14.76 9.39 15.24
C PHE A 307 -14.85 10.60 14.31
N PHE A 308 -14.73 11.81 14.86
CA PHE A 308 -14.52 13.02 14.09
C PHE A 308 -13.05 13.40 14.21
N ARG A 309 -12.32 13.35 13.09
CA ARG A 309 -10.90 13.71 13.04
C ARG A 309 -10.77 15.23 12.95
N THR A 310 -9.92 15.81 13.80
CA THR A 310 -9.62 17.24 13.77
C THR A 310 -8.84 17.64 12.52
N ILE A 311 -8.73 18.95 12.25
CA ILE A 311 -8.08 19.46 11.05
C ILE A 311 -6.61 19.02 10.93
N SER A 312 -6.22 18.61 9.72
CA SER A 312 -4.82 18.43 9.35
C SER A 312 -4.19 19.80 9.11
N PRO A 313 -3.10 20.17 9.81
CA PRO A 313 -2.44 21.44 9.60
C PRO A 313 -1.75 21.50 8.22
N ARG A 314 -1.41 22.73 7.82
CA ARG A 314 -0.62 23.05 6.63
C ARG A 314 0.56 23.91 7.04
N HIS A 315 1.73 23.71 6.44
CA HIS A 315 2.98 24.39 6.84
C HIS A 315 3.65 25.17 5.73
N TYR A 316 2.98 26.22 5.23
CA TYR A 316 3.61 27.11 4.27
C TYR A 316 4.56 28.10 4.94
N ARG A 317 5.77 28.24 4.37
CA ARG A 317 6.76 29.28 4.71
C ARG A 317 7.02 30.16 3.49
N ASN A 318 7.24 31.46 3.72
CA ASN A 318 7.61 32.46 2.71
C ASN A 318 6.60 32.61 1.55
N GLY A 319 5.31 32.43 1.86
CA GLY A 319 4.20 32.49 0.91
C GLY A 319 3.09 31.54 1.35
N ASP A 320 2.00 31.49 0.58
CA ASP A 320 0.95 30.46 0.70
C ASP A 320 0.97 29.61 -0.58
N TRP A 321 0.04 28.66 -0.69
CA TRP A 321 -0.10 27.71 -1.80
C TRP A 321 -0.08 28.36 -3.19
N ASN A 322 -0.49 29.62 -3.32
CA ASN A 322 -0.60 30.36 -4.58
C ASN A 322 0.42 31.50 -4.76
N THR A 323 1.26 31.76 -3.76
CA THR A 323 2.25 32.86 -3.76
C THR A 323 3.68 32.37 -3.57
N GLY A 324 3.94 31.08 -3.88
CA GLY A 324 5.27 30.49 -3.84
C GLY A 324 5.70 29.97 -2.48
N GLY A 325 4.75 29.72 -1.57
CA GLY A 325 5.05 29.14 -0.26
C GLY A 325 5.71 27.75 -0.36
N THR A 326 6.54 27.43 0.62
CA THR A 326 7.36 26.21 0.66
C THR A 326 7.27 25.47 2.00
N CYS A 327 7.61 24.17 2.00
CA CYS A 327 7.62 23.28 3.18
C CYS A 327 8.68 22.19 3.02
N ASN A 328 9.86 22.58 2.56
CA ASN A 328 10.98 21.67 2.28
C ASN A 328 11.86 21.39 3.51
N ASN A 329 11.33 21.58 4.73
CA ASN A 329 12.07 21.27 5.94
C ASN A 329 12.32 19.76 6.00
N THR A 330 13.48 19.38 6.53
CA THR A 330 13.88 17.99 6.71
C THR A 330 14.12 17.64 8.18
N ILE A 331 13.93 18.63 9.06
CA ILE A 331 14.06 18.51 10.51
C ILE A 331 12.71 18.94 11.09
N PRO A 332 12.09 18.11 11.95
CA PRO A 332 10.80 18.45 12.56
C PRO A 332 10.91 19.71 13.41
N LEU A 333 9.84 20.50 13.44
CA LEU A 333 9.68 21.64 14.34
C LEU A 333 9.81 21.28 15.83
N THR A 334 9.72 20.00 16.18
CA THR A 334 9.76 19.55 17.57
C THR A 334 10.97 20.13 18.30
N ASN A 335 12.23 19.89 17.92
CA ASN A 335 13.42 20.36 18.67
C ASN A 335 13.28 20.23 20.23
N GLY A 336 12.55 19.21 20.71
CA GLY A 336 12.17 19.04 22.14
C GLY A 336 10.81 19.62 22.57
N SER A 337 9.98 20.09 21.65
CA SER A 337 8.65 20.66 21.91
C SER A 337 7.63 19.56 22.19
N GLU A 338 6.83 19.80 23.22
CA GLU A 338 5.77 18.91 23.67
C GLU A 338 4.40 19.56 23.43
N VAL A 339 3.39 18.73 23.14
CA VAL A 339 1.99 19.18 23.16
C VAL A 339 1.52 19.19 24.62
N LEU A 340 1.60 20.35 25.26
CA LEU A 340 1.32 20.53 26.70
C LEU A 340 -0.09 21.08 27.01
N GLN A 341 -0.85 21.40 25.97
CA GLN A 341 -2.17 22.01 26.11
C GLN A 341 -3.24 20.99 26.51
N ASP A 342 -4.18 21.44 27.34
CA ASP A 342 -5.41 20.70 27.61
C ASP A 342 -6.46 21.01 26.53
N GLY A 343 -6.82 19.98 25.77
CA GLY A 343 -7.81 20.03 24.68
C GLY A 343 -7.24 20.21 23.27
N SER A 344 -8.12 20.17 22.27
CA SER A 344 -7.72 20.22 20.86
C SER A 344 -7.45 21.64 20.36
N ASN A 345 -6.53 21.78 19.40
CA ASN A 345 -6.37 23.01 18.62
C ASN A 345 -7.51 23.24 17.62
N ASP A 346 -8.28 22.20 17.28
CA ASP A 346 -9.51 22.35 16.48
C ASP A 346 -10.74 22.54 17.39
N LYS A 347 -10.89 23.75 17.91
CA LYS A 347 -12.00 24.11 18.83
C LYS A 347 -13.40 23.89 18.23
N VAL A 348 -13.53 23.98 16.91
CA VAL A 348 -14.82 23.73 16.23
C VAL A 348 -15.19 22.26 16.37
N VAL A 349 -14.27 21.36 16.03
CA VAL A 349 -14.53 19.92 16.14
C VAL A 349 -14.64 19.49 17.60
N GLU A 350 -13.74 19.96 18.47
CA GLU A 350 -13.78 19.66 19.92
C GLU A 350 -15.12 20.05 20.53
N SER A 351 -15.59 21.28 20.28
CA SER A 351 -16.88 21.74 20.80
C SER A 351 -18.08 21.01 20.21
N ALA A 352 -18.01 20.60 18.93
CA ALA A 352 -19.11 19.89 18.26
C ALA A 352 -19.31 18.48 18.82
N VAL A 353 -18.22 17.75 19.12
CA VAL A 353 -18.32 16.39 19.65
C VAL A 353 -18.52 16.34 21.16
N ARG A 354 -18.21 17.43 21.88
CA ARG A 354 -18.32 17.50 23.34
C ARG A 354 -19.75 17.19 23.80
N GLY A 355 -19.88 16.16 24.64
CA GLY A 355 -21.16 15.70 25.17
C GLY A 355 -21.95 14.77 24.25
N THR A 356 -21.37 14.37 23.10
CA THR A 356 -21.96 13.40 22.17
C THR A 356 -21.28 12.03 22.27
N LYS A 357 -21.85 11.01 21.62
CA LYS A 357 -21.26 9.67 21.44
C LYS A 357 -20.19 9.62 20.34
N VAL A 358 -20.04 10.70 19.56
CA VAL A 358 -18.97 10.81 18.54
C VAL A 358 -17.66 11.08 19.26
N LYS A 359 -16.65 10.24 19.05
CA LYS A 359 -15.33 10.39 19.67
C LYS A 359 -14.47 11.40 18.90
N LEU A 360 -13.61 12.11 19.62
CA LEU A 360 -12.62 12.99 19.00
C LEU A 360 -11.37 12.19 18.59
N LEU A 361 -11.00 12.23 17.32
CA LEU A 361 -9.68 11.80 16.86
C LEU A 361 -8.81 13.04 16.70
N ASP A 362 -8.18 13.46 17.81
CA ASP A 362 -7.38 14.68 17.87
C ASP A 362 -5.98 14.45 17.31
N ILE A 363 -5.72 15.04 16.14
CA ILE A 363 -4.47 14.90 15.41
C ILE A 363 -3.77 16.24 15.17
N THR A 364 -4.43 17.37 15.49
CA THR A 364 -3.99 18.68 14.98
C THR A 364 -2.66 19.09 15.60
N ALA A 365 -2.58 19.16 16.92
CA ALA A 365 -1.39 19.65 17.63
C ALA A 365 -0.15 18.79 17.39
N ILE A 366 -0.30 17.46 17.43
CA ILE A 366 0.81 16.54 17.13
C ILE A 366 1.27 16.63 15.67
N SER A 367 0.38 17.01 14.74
CA SER A 367 0.74 17.17 13.33
C SER A 367 1.34 18.54 13.04
N GLU A 368 1.02 19.56 13.84
CA GLU A 368 1.61 20.91 13.74
C GLU A 368 3.12 20.89 14.02
N LEU A 369 3.57 19.91 14.82
CA LEU A 369 4.99 19.72 15.11
C LEU A 369 5.76 19.00 13.99
N ARG A 370 5.08 18.59 12.92
CA ARG A 370 5.61 17.67 11.90
C ARG A 370 5.72 18.29 10.51
N ASP A 371 6.08 19.56 10.43
CA ASP A 371 6.15 20.29 9.16
C ASP A 371 7.09 19.69 8.10
N GLU A 372 8.06 18.89 8.52
CA GLU A 372 9.00 18.16 7.66
C GLU A 372 8.35 17.00 6.89
N ALA A 373 7.18 16.55 7.33
CA ALA A 373 6.54 15.35 6.78
C ALA A 373 5.66 15.63 5.55
N HIS A 374 5.55 16.88 5.11
CA HIS A 374 4.78 17.25 3.92
C HIS A 374 5.45 16.77 2.63
N MET A 375 4.64 16.60 1.58
CA MET A 375 5.16 16.21 0.27
C MET A 375 6.06 17.28 -0.35
N SER A 376 5.87 18.56 -0.01
CA SER A 376 6.66 19.69 -0.54
C SER A 376 6.72 19.66 -2.07
N GLY A 377 7.91 19.84 -2.66
CA GLY A 377 8.15 19.73 -4.10
C GLY A 377 8.27 18.28 -4.59
N TYR A 378 8.23 17.29 -3.69
CA TYR A 378 8.30 15.86 -4.00
C TYR A 378 6.94 15.31 -4.45
N SER A 379 6.30 16.06 -5.35
CA SER A 379 5.09 15.68 -6.04
C SER A 379 5.43 14.98 -7.36
N ILE A 380 4.49 14.17 -7.85
CA ILE A 380 4.59 13.37 -9.07
C ILE A 380 4.89 14.24 -10.31
N ARG A 381 4.74 15.57 -10.22
CA ARG A 381 5.40 16.52 -11.12
C ARG A 381 5.94 17.74 -10.36
N PRO A 382 7.27 17.98 -10.31
CA PRO A 382 7.80 19.27 -9.88
C PRO A 382 7.44 20.28 -10.97
N THR A 383 6.35 21.02 -10.82
CA THR A 383 6.32 22.35 -11.41
C THR A 383 7.36 23.16 -10.63
N GLN A 384 8.30 23.80 -11.33
CA GLN A 384 9.25 24.72 -10.70
C GLN A 384 8.46 25.90 -10.11
N SER A 385 7.84 25.75 -8.94
CA SER A 385 7.29 26.81 -8.06
C SER A 385 6.24 26.36 -7.04
N VAL A 386 5.64 25.16 -7.11
CA VAL A 386 4.50 24.80 -6.24
C VAL A 386 4.86 23.67 -5.27
N ASN A 387 4.76 23.95 -3.97
CA ASN A 387 4.92 22.96 -2.91
C ASN A 387 3.56 22.52 -2.38
N ASP A 388 3.38 21.21 -2.22
CA ASP A 388 2.26 20.67 -1.48
C ASP A 388 2.59 20.60 0.00
N CYS A 389 2.11 21.61 0.73
CA CYS A 389 2.29 21.75 2.17
C CYS A 389 1.01 21.45 2.94
N LEU A 390 0.11 20.68 2.32
CA LEU A 390 -1.15 20.24 2.90
C LEU A 390 -1.16 18.72 3.12
N HIS A 391 -0.70 17.97 2.13
CA HIS A 391 -0.65 16.52 2.19
C HIS A 391 0.68 16.02 2.74
N TRP A 392 0.65 14.78 3.23
CA TRP A 392 1.77 14.15 3.93
C TRP A 392 2.39 13.06 3.07
N CYS A 393 3.71 12.90 3.19
CA CYS A 393 4.39 11.71 2.71
C CYS A 393 3.83 10.45 3.41
N LEU A 394 3.81 9.35 2.66
CA LEU A 394 3.54 8.01 3.19
C LEU A 394 4.78 7.14 2.94
N PRO A 395 5.32 6.47 3.97
CA PRO A 395 4.88 6.43 5.37
C PRO A 395 5.07 7.81 6.05
N GLY A 396 4.31 8.10 7.11
CA GLY A 396 4.43 9.41 7.75
C GLY A 396 3.34 9.74 8.78
N VAL A 397 3.03 11.03 8.90
CA VAL A 397 2.08 11.57 9.90
C VAL A 397 0.72 10.84 9.90
N PRO A 398 0.11 10.48 8.75
CA PRO A 398 -1.13 9.70 8.74
C PRO A 398 -1.04 8.31 9.40
N ASP A 399 0.14 7.70 9.47
CA ASP A 399 0.34 6.44 10.18
C ASP A 399 0.12 6.63 11.68
N SER A 400 0.58 7.76 12.25
CA SER A 400 0.36 8.11 13.66
C SER A 400 -1.11 8.36 13.96
N TRP A 401 -1.86 8.98 13.03
CA TRP A 401 -3.31 9.15 13.16
C TRP A 401 -4.03 7.81 13.25
N ASN A 402 -3.61 6.85 12.43
CA ASN A 402 -4.14 5.49 12.47
C ASN A 402 -3.77 4.77 13.76
N GLU A 403 -2.57 4.96 14.30
CA GLU A 403 -2.18 4.40 15.61
C GLU A 403 -3.07 4.94 16.74
N ILE A 404 -3.39 6.24 16.74
CA ILE A 404 -4.30 6.86 17.72
C ILE A 404 -5.72 6.32 17.56
N LEU A 405 -6.22 6.23 16.32
CA LEU A 405 -7.54 5.67 16.05
C LEU A 405 -7.65 4.24 16.59
N ILE A 406 -6.67 3.38 16.28
CA ILE A 406 -6.63 1.99 16.72
C ILE A 406 -6.57 1.89 18.25
N ALA A 407 -5.86 2.79 18.93
CA ALA A 407 -5.81 2.80 20.39
C ALA A 407 -7.15 3.14 21.06
N GLN A 408 -8.07 3.80 20.34
CA GLN A 408 -9.40 4.18 20.84
C GLN A 408 -10.53 3.20 20.48
N ILE A 409 -10.23 2.19 19.65
CA ILE A 409 -11.14 1.11 19.26
C ILE A 409 -10.90 -0.08 20.16
#